data_AF-A0A662R5B8-F1
#
_entry.id   AF-A0A662R5B8-F1
#
_cell.length_a   1.000
_cell.length_b   1.000
_cell.length_c   1.000
_cell.angle_alpha   90.00
_cell.angle_beta   90.00
_cell.angle_gamma   90.00
#
_symmetry.space_group_name_H-M   'P 1'
#
loop_
_entity.id
_entity.type
_entity.pdbx_description
1 polymer ?
#
loop_
_entity_poly.entity_id
_entity_poly.type
_entity_poly.pdbx_seq_one_letter_code
_entity_poly.pdbx_strand_id
1 'polypeptide(L)'
;MSGEILDIARTILREGLICDHCLGRQFAKLSTDLTNDERGRAVRLVLAMIADAQDDQVLRSDLQQPKRCWVCNGIFEELDVWAARALNALDDIEYDTFLVGTRPGGLLSENEELLWETAGTGYAEPLKSEVNREVGKRIAGVTEKEVEFTEPDVVVLLDIARDTVQLQIRSAYIYGRYRKLVRGIPQI
;
A
#
# COMPACT_ATOMS: atom_id res chain seq x y z
N MET A 1 12.74 -24.62 13.03
CA MET A 1 12.21 -24.07 11.76
C MET A 1 10.94 -23.23 11.96
N SER A 2 10.04 -23.55 12.90
CA SER A 2 8.89 -22.68 13.24
C SER A 2 9.24 -21.46 14.12
N GLY A 3 10.40 -21.45 14.76
CA GLY A 3 10.85 -20.35 15.63
C GLY A 3 11.10 -19.03 14.89
N GLU A 4 11.65 -19.10 13.67
CA GLU A 4 12.13 -17.92 12.94
C GLU A 4 11.03 -16.85 12.71
N ILE A 5 9.81 -17.25 12.30
CA ILE A 5 8.70 -16.31 12.08
C ILE A 5 8.29 -15.63 13.40
N LEU A 6 8.15 -16.42 14.46
CA LEU A 6 7.71 -15.91 15.77
C LEU A 6 8.80 -15.07 16.44
N ASP A 7 10.07 -15.40 16.24
CA ASP A 7 11.21 -14.64 16.74
C ASP A 7 11.30 -13.28 16.03
N ILE A 8 11.17 -13.26 14.69
CA ILE A 8 11.08 -12.00 13.92
C ILE A 8 9.90 -11.15 14.41
N ALA A 9 8.71 -11.75 14.54
CA ALA A 9 7.53 -11.04 15.00
C ALA A 9 7.71 -10.46 16.41
N ARG A 10 8.34 -11.19 17.34
CA ARG A 10 8.66 -10.70 18.69
C ARG A 10 9.63 -9.52 18.64
N THR A 11 10.65 -9.56 17.79
CA THR A 11 11.59 -8.45 17.62
C THR A 11 10.85 -7.20 17.13
N ILE A 12 9.97 -7.33 16.14
CA ILE A 12 9.15 -6.21 15.64
C ILE A 12 8.24 -5.64 16.73
N LEU A 13 7.56 -6.51 17.49
CA LEU A 13 6.61 -6.08 18.53
C LEU A 13 7.28 -5.33 19.69
N ARG A 14 8.56 -5.61 19.96
CA ARG A 14 9.35 -4.90 20.98
C ARG A 14 9.71 -3.47 20.60
N GLU A 15 9.81 -3.16 19.31
CA GLU A 15 10.09 -1.79 18.85
C GLU A 15 8.88 -0.86 19.09
N GLY A 16 7.68 -1.40 19.04
CA GLY A 16 6.47 -0.65 19.35
C GLY A 16 5.18 -1.29 18.83
N LEU A 17 4.05 -0.70 19.21
CA LEU A 17 2.73 -1.19 18.82
C LEU A 17 2.48 -1.05 17.31
N ILE A 18 2.43 -2.20 16.63
CA ILE A 18 2.25 -2.33 15.18
C ILE A 18 0.87 -2.90 14.87
N CYS A 19 0.22 -2.44 13.80
CA CYS A 19 -1.06 -2.99 13.35
C CYS A 19 -0.87 -4.31 12.59
N ASP A 20 -1.96 -5.05 12.38
CA ASP A 20 -1.90 -6.37 11.74
C ASP A 20 -1.46 -6.32 10.28
N HIS A 21 -1.83 -5.31 9.51
CA HIS A 21 -1.31 -5.11 8.16
C HIS A 21 0.22 -5.00 8.15
N CYS A 22 0.79 -4.11 8.97
CA CYS A 22 2.24 -3.88 9.01
C CYS A 22 3.02 -5.07 9.57
N LEU A 23 2.45 -5.81 10.52
CA LEU A 23 3.04 -7.04 11.03
C LEU A 23 2.97 -8.16 9.98
N GLY A 24 1.79 -8.39 9.42
CA GLY A 24 1.56 -9.48 8.47
C GLY A 24 2.29 -9.29 7.15
N ARG A 25 2.48 -8.05 6.69
CA ARG A 25 3.19 -7.77 5.44
C ARG A 25 4.68 -8.13 5.52
N GLN A 26 5.26 -8.28 6.71
CA GLN A 26 6.62 -8.83 6.86
C GLN A 26 6.71 -10.29 6.42
N PHE A 27 5.57 -10.97 6.30
CA PHE A 27 5.45 -12.38 5.93
C PHE A 27 4.59 -12.57 4.67
N ALA A 28 4.43 -11.52 3.85
CA ALA A 28 3.52 -11.52 2.70
C ALA A 28 3.79 -12.62 1.66
N LYS A 29 5.06 -13.06 1.53
CA LYS A 29 5.44 -14.16 0.63
C LYS A 29 5.18 -15.56 1.19
N LEU A 30 4.65 -15.67 2.42
CA LEU A 30 4.36 -16.94 3.07
C LEU A 30 2.84 -17.17 3.15
N SER A 31 2.40 -18.38 2.77
CA SER A 31 0.99 -18.78 2.67
C SER A 31 0.20 -17.92 1.67
N THR A 32 -0.01 -18.41 0.44
CA THR A 32 -0.76 -17.64 -0.56
C THR A 32 -2.23 -17.46 -0.14
N ASP A 33 -2.93 -16.50 -0.77
CA ASP A 33 -4.38 -16.28 -0.66
C ASP A 33 -4.92 -15.70 0.67
N LEU A 34 -4.04 -15.23 1.54
CA LEU A 34 -4.41 -14.44 2.72
C LEU A 34 -4.09 -12.95 2.52
N THR A 35 -4.86 -12.08 3.16
CA THR A 35 -4.51 -10.67 3.34
C THR A 35 -3.41 -10.54 4.41
N ASN A 36 -2.68 -9.43 4.42
CA ASN A 36 -1.69 -9.22 5.47
C ASN A 36 -2.33 -8.95 6.83
N ASP A 37 -3.51 -8.33 6.85
CA ASP A 37 -4.32 -8.18 8.05
C ASP A 37 -4.64 -9.54 8.70
N GLU A 38 -5.06 -10.54 7.91
CA GLU A 38 -5.24 -11.91 8.39
C GLU A 38 -3.94 -12.56 8.86
N ARG A 39 -2.83 -12.38 8.12
CA ARG A 39 -1.51 -12.87 8.54
C ARG A 39 -1.07 -12.26 9.87
N GLY A 40 -1.20 -10.96 10.03
CA GLY A 40 -0.84 -10.24 11.25
C GLY A 40 -1.66 -10.70 12.44
N ARG A 41 -2.98 -10.83 12.27
CA ARG A 41 -3.87 -11.41 13.28
C ARG A 41 -3.45 -12.83 13.67
N ALA A 42 -3.12 -13.67 12.70
CA ALA A 42 -2.72 -15.05 12.97
C ALA A 42 -1.42 -15.11 13.78
N VAL A 43 -0.41 -14.33 13.40
CA VAL A 43 0.86 -14.22 14.15
C VAL A 43 0.61 -13.72 15.57
N ARG A 44 -0.19 -12.66 15.72
CA ARG A 44 -0.54 -12.08 17.02
C ARG A 44 -1.29 -13.06 17.91
N LEU A 45 -2.24 -13.83 17.35
CA LEU A 45 -3.00 -14.84 18.07
C LEU A 45 -2.08 -15.94 18.62
N VAL A 46 -1.17 -16.48 17.79
CA VAL A 46 -0.21 -17.50 18.24
C VAL A 46 0.69 -16.96 19.35
N LEU A 47 1.20 -15.74 19.21
CA LEU A 47 2.02 -15.11 20.25
C LEU A 47 1.24 -14.83 21.54
N ALA A 48 -0.05 -14.49 21.45
CA ALA A 48 -0.91 -14.31 22.62
C ALA A 48 -1.10 -15.63 23.38
N MET A 49 -1.35 -16.74 22.67
CA MET A 49 -1.43 -18.07 23.28
C MET A 49 -0.13 -18.46 23.97
N ILE A 50 1.02 -18.13 23.37
CA ILE A 50 2.33 -18.38 23.98
C ILE A 50 2.53 -17.51 25.23
N ALA A 51 2.15 -16.23 25.18
CA ALA A 51 2.22 -15.32 26.32
C ALA A 51 1.39 -15.84 27.49
N ASP A 52 0.14 -16.24 27.25
CA ASP A 52 -0.76 -16.78 28.28
C ASP A 52 -0.22 -18.10 28.85
N ALA A 53 0.32 -18.99 28.01
CA ALA A 53 0.91 -20.26 28.46
C ALA A 53 2.19 -20.09 29.31
N GLN A 54 2.89 -18.96 29.15
CA GLN A 54 4.14 -18.64 29.85
C GLN A 54 3.96 -17.62 30.98
N ASP A 55 2.74 -17.11 31.19
CA ASP A 55 2.44 -15.98 32.07
C ASP A 55 3.31 -14.73 31.75
N ASP A 56 3.62 -14.53 30.46
CA ASP A 56 4.46 -13.42 29.98
C ASP A 56 3.62 -12.16 29.74
N GLN A 57 3.48 -11.35 30.79
CA GLN A 57 2.72 -10.10 30.73
C GLN A 57 3.36 -9.05 29.81
N VAL A 58 4.68 -9.10 29.60
CA VAL A 58 5.39 -8.15 28.73
C VAL A 58 5.06 -8.42 27.27
N LEU A 59 5.19 -9.67 26.83
CA LEU A 59 4.75 -10.06 25.49
C LEU A 59 3.26 -9.77 25.30
N ARG A 60 2.44 -9.98 26.34
CA ARG A 60 1.00 -9.67 26.27
C ARG A 60 0.72 -8.19 26.05
N SER A 61 1.50 -7.29 26.65
CA SER A 61 1.37 -5.85 26.43
C SER A 61 1.81 -5.43 25.03
N ASP A 62 2.89 -6.03 24.50
CA ASP A 62 3.41 -5.70 23.16
C ASP A 62 2.45 -6.13 22.04
N LEU A 63 1.59 -7.12 22.31
CA LEU A 63 0.58 -7.63 21.39
C LEU A 63 -0.69 -6.75 21.27
N GLN A 64 -0.78 -5.63 21.98
CA GLN A 64 -1.94 -4.75 21.86
C GLN A 64 -2.07 -4.14 20.46
N GLN A 65 -3.32 -3.89 20.03
CA GLN A 65 -3.56 -3.12 18.82
C GLN A 65 -3.25 -1.65 19.08
N PRO A 66 -2.46 -0.99 18.21
CA PRO A 66 -2.19 0.42 18.36
C PRO A 66 -3.42 1.27 18.03
N LYS A 67 -3.57 2.42 18.70
CA LYS A 67 -4.44 3.51 18.21
C LYS A 67 -3.85 4.22 16.98
N ARG A 68 -2.51 4.23 16.90
CA ARG A 68 -1.73 4.69 15.74
C ARG A 68 -0.52 3.80 15.62
N CYS A 69 -0.44 3.06 14.52
CA CYS A 69 0.67 2.16 14.24
C CYS A 69 1.97 2.96 14.09
N TRP A 70 3.05 2.55 14.76
CA TRP A 70 4.34 3.24 14.64
C TRP A 70 4.90 3.20 13.20
N VAL A 71 4.50 2.20 12.41
CA VAL A 71 4.93 2.04 11.01
C VAL A 71 4.09 2.88 10.07
N CYS A 72 2.81 2.53 9.88
CA CYS A 72 1.95 3.15 8.87
C CYS A 72 1.19 4.39 9.37
N ASN A 73 1.28 4.74 10.65
CA ASN A 73 0.57 5.87 11.26
C ASN A 73 -0.95 5.93 10.96
N GLY A 74 -1.60 4.77 10.75
CA GLY A 74 -3.03 4.68 10.51
C GLY A 74 -3.49 4.65 9.05
N ILE A 75 -2.59 4.66 8.05
CA ILE A 75 -2.99 4.65 6.62
C ILE A 75 -3.99 3.54 6.27
N PHE A 76 -3.82 2.34 6.85
CA PHE A 76 -4.69 1.21 6.54
C PHE A 76 -6.13 1.38 7.05
N GLU A 77 -6.37 2.29 8.01
CA GLU A 77 -7.72 2.67 8.47
C GLU A 77 -8.38 3.68 7.50
N GLU A 78 -7.59 4.36 6.66
CA GLU A 78 -8.03 5.41 5.77
C GLU A 78 -8.16 4.96 4.30
N LEU A 79 -8.03 3.66 4.00
CA LEU A 79 -8.06 3.14 2.63
C LEU A 79 -9.30 3.55 1.84
N ASP A 80 -10.47 3.54 2.49
CA ASP A 80 -11.73 3.94 1.86
C ASP A 80 -11.77 5.45 1.57
N VAL A 81 -11.16 6.27 2.44
CA VAL A 81 -11.02 7.72 2.23
C VAL A 81 -10.13 7.99 1.02
N TRP A 82 -9.01 7.28 0.90
CA TRP A 82 -8.10 7.40 -0.25
C TRP A 82 -8.77 6.92 -1.55
N ALA A 83 -9.50 5.81 -1.51
CA ALA A 83 -10.27 5.34 -2.67
C ALA A 83 -11.35 6.35 -3.09
N ALA A 84 -12.10 6.92 -2.16
CA ALA A 84 -13.11 7.93 -2.45
C ALA A 84 -12.50 9.19 -3.10
N ARG A 85 -11.36 9.67 -2.58
CA ARG A 85 -10.64 10.81 -3.18
C ARG A 85 -10.13 10.51 -4.58
N ALA A 86 -9.64 9.30 -4.81
CA ALA A 86 -9.22 8.85 -6.13
C ALA A 86 -10.39 8.80 -7.11
N LEU A 87 -11.53 8.23 -6.70
CA LEU A 87 -12.75 8.20 -7.52
C LEU A 87 -13.23 9.60 -7.90
N ASN A 88 -13.24 10.53 -6.94
CA ASN A 88 -13.61 11.93 -7.20
C ASN A 88 -12.66 12.60 -8.21
N ALA A 89 -11.37 12.27 -8.18
CA ALA A 89 -10.42 12.81 -9.16
C ALA A 89 -10.63 12.22 -10.57
N LEU A 90 -11.06 10.96 -10.65
CA LEU A 90 -11.27 10.21 -11.90
C LEU A 90 -12.58 10.54 -12.62
N ASP A 91 -13.55 11.17 -11.95
CA ASP A 91 -14.93 11.36 -12.46
C ASP A 91 -15.01 12.17 -13.76
N ASP A 92 -14.09 13.12 -13.96
CA ASP A 92 -14.08 14.04 -15.11
C ASP A 92 -13.24 13.55 -16.31
N ILE A 93 -12.76 12.30 -16.31
CA ILE A 93 -11.88 11.79 -17.37
C ILE A 93 -12.35 10.46 -17.97
N GLU A 94 -12.12 10.29 -19.27
CA GLU A 94 -12.34 9.04 -19.98
C GLU A 94 -11.06 8.18 -19.94
N TYR A 95 -11.18 6.95 -19.45
CA TYR A 95 -10.10 5.97 -19.36
C TYR A 95 -10.66 4.56 -19.31
N ASP A 96 -9.89 3.56 -19.76
CA ASP A 96 -10.26 2.14 -19.63
C ASP A 96 -9.41 1.41 -18.60
N THR A 97 -8.16 1.84 -18.46
CA THR A 97 -7.20 1.25 -17.55
C THR A 97 -6.62 2.26 -16.58
N PHE A 98 -6.32 1.83 -15.36
CA PHE A 98 -5.68 2.69 -14.37
C PHE A 98 -4.60 1.95 -13.57
N LEU A 99 -3.76 2.71 -12.88
CA LEU A 99 -2.80 2.18 -11.92
C LEU A 99 -2.77 3.05 -10.68
N VAL A 100 -2.71 2.43 -9.50
CA VAL A 100 -2.51 3.16 -8.24
C VAL A 100 -1.04 3.17 -7.87
N GLY A 101 -0.51 4.37 -7.61
CA GLY A 101 0.80 4.61 -7.03
C GLY A 101 0.68 5.33 -5.70
N THR A 102 1.67 5.15 -4.82
CA THR A 102 1.72 5.83 -3.52
C THR A 102 3.07 6.50 -3.31
N ARG A 103 3.04 7.74 -2.85
CA ARG A 103 4.17 8.50 -2.30
C ARG A 103 3.99 8.57 -0.77
N PRO A 104 4.65 7.70 0.00
CA PRO A 104 4.44 7.60 1.46
C PRO A 104 4.94 8.84 2.23
N GLY A 105 5.94 9.57 1.72
CA GLY A 105 6.55 10.68 2.45
C GLY A 105 7.70 10.24 3.35
N GLY A 106 8.41 11.21 3.95
CA GLY A 106 9.64 10.98 4.70
C GLY A 106 9.45 10.07 5.91
N LEU A 107 8.59 10.47 6.85
CA LEU A 107 8.32 9.72 8.08
C LEU A 107 7.97 8.25 7.83
N LEU A 108 7.03 7.99 6.90
CA LEU A 108 6.60 6.63 6.61
C LEU A 108 7.68 5.81 5.90
N SER A 109 8.53 6.45 5.10
CA SER A 109 9.66 5.77 4.47
C SER A 109 10.74 5.39 5.49
N GLU A 110 11.03 6.28 6.44
CA GLU A 110 11.98 6.04 7.53
C GLU A 110 11.48 4.92 8.48
N ASN A 111 10.20 4.95 8.85
CA ASN A 111 9.61 3.89 9.68
C ASN A 111 9.60 2.53 8.95
N GLU A 112 9.39 2.53 7.64
CA GLU A 112 9.46 1.32 6.80
C GLU A 112 10.88 0.73 6.80
N GLU A 113 11.89 1.58 6.63
CA GLU A 113 13.30 1.18 6.65
C GLU A 113 13.69 0.60 8.01
N LEU A 114 13.33 1.28 9.10
CA LEU A 114 13.54 0.77 10.46
C LEU A 114 12.88 -0.60 10.66
N LEU A 115 11.63 -0.77 10.21
CA LEU A 115 10.95 -2.06 10.32
C LEU A 115 11.68 -3.17 9.55
N TRP A 116 12.20 -2.89 8.36
CA TRP A 116 12.95 -3.86 7.58
C TRP A 116 14.29 -4.22 8.22
N GLU A 117 14.99 -3.26 8.80
CA GLU A 117 16.21 -3.49 9.58
C GLU A 117 15.92 -4.38 10.80
N THR A 118 14.85 -4.08 11.54
CA THR A 118 14.41 -4.89 12.69
C THR A 118 14.00 -6.30 12.29
N ALA A 119 13.24 -6.44 11.20
CA ALA A 119 12.68 -7.72 10.78
C ALA A 119 13.72 -8.63 10.12
N GLY A 120 14.65 -8.05 9.34
CA GLY A 120 15.72 -8.78 8.65
C GLY A 120 15.23 -9.87 7.69
N THR A 121 14.00 -9.78 7.20
CA THR A 121 13.32 -10.87 6.48
C THR A 121 13.24 -10.66 4.96
N GLY A 122 13.42 -11.76 4.21
CA GLY A 122 13.22 -11.78 2.76
C GLY A 122 11.74 -11.92 2.32
N TYR A 123 10.81 -12.14 3.27
CA TYR A 123 9.41 -12.41 2.98
C TYR A 123 8.53 -11.16 2.91
N ALA A 124 9.08 -10.00 3.26
CA ALA A 124 8.33 -8.77 3.37
C ALA A 124 7.81 -8.27 2.01
N GLU A 125 6.66 -7.61 2.03
CA GLU A 125 6.23 -6.69 0.98
C GLU A 125 6.26 -5.22 1.46
N PRO A 126 6.58 -4.27 0.54
CA PRO A 126 6.54 -2.85 0.87
C PRO A 126 5.15 -2.34 1.21
N LEU A 127 5.06 -1.43 2.18
CA LEU A 127 3.79 -0.75 2.54
C LEU A 127 3.09 -0.16 1.32
N LYS A 128 3.82 0.53 0.44
CA LYS A 128 3.24 1.12 -0.78
C LYS A 128 2.57 0.09 -1.68
N SER A 129 3.10 -1.13 -1.75
CA SER A 129 2.54 -2.19 -2.60
C SER A 129 1.20 -2.68 -2.06
N GLU A 130 1.09 -2.84 -0.74
CA GLU A 130 -0.17 -3.20 -0.09
C GLU A 130 -1.21 -2.08 -0.26
N VAL A 131 -0.84 -0.82 0.02
CA VAL A 131 -1.72 0.34 -0.14
C VAL A 131 -2.22 0.46 -1.59
N ASN A 132 -1.32 0.36 -2.58
CA ASN A 132 -1.69 0.41 -4.00
C ASN A 132 -2.70 -0.70 -4.35
N ARG A 133 -2.45 -1.93 -3.88
CA ARG A 133 -3.32 -3.08 -4.16
C ARG A 133 -4.70 -2.91 -3.51
N GLU A 134 -4.74 -2.49 -2.25
CA GLU A 134 -5.99 -2.36 -1.50
C GLU A 134 -6.86 -1.18 -1.96
N VAL A 135 -6.25 -0.05 -2.29
CA VAL A 135 -6.96 1.08 -2.92
C VAL A 135 -7.38 0.73 -4.35
N GLY A 136 -6.52 0.05 -5.11
CA GLY A 136 -6.82 -0.39 -6.47
C GLY A 136 -8.05 -1.31 -6.53
N LYS A 137 -8.15 -2.29 -5.63
CA LYS A 137 -9.34 -3.15 -5.51
C LYS A 137 -10.63 -2.36 -5.26
N ARG A 138 -10.57 -1.35 -4.41
CA ARG A 138 -11.74 -0.50 -4.08
C ARG A 138 -12.17 0.34 -5.27
N ILE A 139 -11.22 0.94 -5.99
CA ILE A 139 -11.51 1.70 -7.21
C ILE A 139 -12.10 0.77 -8.28
N ALA A 140 -11.46 -0.36 -8.57
CA ALA A 140 -11.93 -1.32 -9.57
C ALA A 140 -13.33 -1.88 -9.24
N GLY A 141 -13.62 -2.10 -7.95
CA GLY A 141 -14.93 -2.56 -7.51
C GLY A 141 -16.06 -1.54 -7.71
N VAL A 142 -15.74 -0.24 -7.84
CA VAL A 142 -16.73 0.83 -8.09
C VAL A 142 -16.83 1.18 -9.57
N THR A 143 -15.70 1.24 -10.27
CA THR A 143 -15.64 1.71 -11.67
C THR A 143 -15.76 0.60 -12.70
N GLU A 144 -15.56 -0.65 -12.29
CA GLU A 144 -15.42 -1.82 -13.18
C GLU A 144 -14.27 -1.69 -14.20
N LYS A 145 -13.35 -0.74 -13.99
CA LYS A 145 -12.17 -0.51 -14.83
C LYS A 145 -11.03 -1.45 -14.48
N GLU A 146 -10.16 -1.74 -15.44
CA GLU A 146 -9.06 -2.69 -15.28
C GLU A 146 -7.79 -2.04 -14.73
N VAL A 147 -7.05 -2.77 -13.89
CA VAL A 147 -5.74 -2.33 -13.39
C VAL A 147 -4.65 -2.78 -14.36
N GLU A 148 -3.90 -1.84 -14.94
CA GLU A 148 -2.78 -2.11 -15.87
C GLU A 148 -1.46 -1.59 -15.29
N PHE A 149 -0.42 -2.43 -15.29
CA PHE A 149 0.87 -2.12 -14.64
C PHE A 149 1.91 -1.53 -15.59
N THR A 150 1.75 -1.74 -16.89
CA THR A 150 2.75 -1.42 -17.91
C THR A 150 2.44 -0.09 -18.59
N GLU A 151 1.23 0.04 -19.14
CA GLU A 151 0.81 1.20 -19.93
C GLU A 151 -0.62 1.65 -19.60
N PRO A 152 -0.89 2.02 -18.33
CA PRO A 152 -2.22 2.50 -17.93
C PRO A 152 -2.57 3.82 -18.63
N ASP A 153 -3.86 4.05 -18.86
CA ASP A 153 -4.36 5.34 -19.35
C ASP A 153 -4.20 6.45 -18.30
N VAL A 154 -4.41 6.10 -17.02
CA VAL A 154 -4.24 7.02 -15.90
C VAL A 154 -3.52 6.37 -14.72
N VAL A 155 -2.51 7.07 -14.19
CA VAL A 155 -1.90 6.72 -12.90
C VAL A 155 -2.49 7.62 -11.82
N VAL A 156 -3.13 7.01 -10.84
CA VAL A 156 -3.63 7.65 -9.61
C VAL A 156 -2.52 7.64 -8.57
N LEU A 157 -1.92 8.78 -8.30
CA LEU A 157 -0.83 8.92 -7.34
C LEU A 157 -1.34 9.49 -6.01
N LEU A 158 -1.29 8.67 -4.96
CA LEU A 158 -1.62 9.04 -3.58
C LEU A 158 -0.40 9.70 -2.92
N ASP A 159 -0.43 11.01 -2.67
CA ASP A 159 0.61 11.72 -1.94
C ASP A 159 0.20 11.83 -0.46
N ILE A 160 0.67 10.87 0.34
CA ILE A 160 0.29 10.70 1.74
C ILE A 160 0.75 11.88 2.59
N ALA A 161 1.96 12.40 2.33
CA ALA A 161 2.51 13.52 3.08
C ALA A 161 1.76 14.83 2.83
N ARG A 162 1.25 15.01 1.61
CA ARG A 162 0.50 16.22 1.23
C ARG A 162 -1.00 16.10 1.40
N ASP A 163 -1.50 14.92 1.76
CA ASP A 163 -2.93 14.61 1.82
C ASP A 163 -3.65 14.87 0.48
N THR A 164 -3.01 14.54 -0.66
CA THR A 164 -3.56 14.82 -2.00
C THR A 164 -3.53 13.62 -2.92
N VAL A 165 -4.44 13.59 -3.90
CA VAL A 165 -4.41 12.66 -5.03
C VAL A 165 -4.06 13.42 -6.30
N GLN A 166 -3.10 12.91 -7.06
CA GLN A 166 -2.67 13.47 -8.34
C GLN A 166 -2.93 12.47 -9.45
N LEU A 167 -3.41 12.93 -10.60
CA LEU A 167 -3.58 12.09 -11.78
C LEU A 167 -2.46 12.34 -12.78
N GLN A 168 -1.86 11.28 -13.28
CA GLN A 168 -0.97 11.33 -14.43
C GLN A 168 -1.67 10.65 -15.60
N ILE A 169 -2.15 11.45 -16.55
CA ILE A 169 -2.89 10.96 -17.72
C ILE A 169 -1.90 10.72 -18.85
N ARG A 170 -1.97 9.54 -19.47
CA ARG A 170 -1.14 9.17 -20.62
C ARG A 170 -1.54 10.00 -21.83
N SER A 171 -0.56 10.63 -22.48
CA SER A 171 -0.80 11.45 -23.67
C SER A 171 -1.35 10.60 -24.82
N ALA A 172 -2.43 11.08 -25.45
CA ALA A 172 -2.88 10.57 -26.74
C ALA A 172 -2.13 11.27 -27.88
N TYR A 173 -1.59 10.49 -28.82
CA TYR A 173 -0.89 11.03 -29.99
C TYR A 173 -1.78 10.94 -31.22
N ILE A 174 -2.09 12.10 -31.82
CA ILE A 174 -2.84 12.17 -33.07
C ILE A 174 -1.86 12.32 -34.22
N TYR A 175 -1.90 11.39 -35.17
CA TYR A 175 -1.17 11.46 -36.42
C TYR A 175 -2.11 11.70 -37.59
N GLY A 176 -1.72 12.57 -38.51
CA GLY A 176 -2.49 12.86 -39.70
C GLY A 176 -1.63 13.46 -40.80
N ARG A 177 -2.23 13.63 -41.97
CA ARG A 177 -1.62 14.35 -43.09
C ARG A 177 -2.51 15.55 -43.41
N TYR A 178 -1.89 16.72 -43.57
CA TYR A 178 -2.60 17.92 -43.99
C TYR A 178 -2.06 18.42 -45.32
N ARG A 179 -2.93 19.08 -46.11
CA ARG A 179 -2.53 19.75 -47.35
C ARG A 179 -2.39 21.24 -47.09
N LYS A 180 -1.21 21.78 -47.35
CA LYS A 180 -0.98 23.23 -47.34
C LYS A 180 -1.38 23.81 -48.70
N LEU A 181 -2.51 24.51 -48.76
CA LEU A 181 -3.07 25.02 -50.02
C LEU A 181 -2.59 26.44 -50.39
N VAL A 182 -1.99 27.18 -49.45
CA VAL A 182 -1.60 28.58 -49.63
C VAL A 182 -0.10 28.77 -49.31
N ARG A 183 0.59 29.59 -50.11
CA ARG A 183 1.99 30.00 -49.90
C ARG A 183 2.08 31.13 -48.87
N GLY A 184 3.19 31.21 -48.13
CA GLY A 184 3.45 32.30 -47.18
C GLY A 184 3.16 32.01 -45.70
N ILE A 185 2.53 30.87 -45.38
CA ILE A 185 2.31 30.45 -43.98
C ILE A 185 3.47 29.53 -43.55
N PRO A 186 4.16 29.77 -42.42
CA PRO A 186 5.17 28.85 -41.90
C PRO A 186 4.59 27.47 -41.54
N GLN A 187 5.46 26.46 -41.37
CA GLN A 187 5.06 25.09 -41.01
C GLN A 187 4.90 24.89 -39.49
N ILE A 188 5.34 25.88 -38.72
CA ILE A 188 5.42 25.93 -37.26
C ILE A 188 4.78 27.24 -36.80
#